data_AF-A0A399YJS2-F1
#
_entry.id   AF-A0A399YJS2-F1
#
_cell.length_a   1.000
_cell.length_b   1.000
_cell.length_c   1.000
_cell.angle_alpha   90.00
_cell.angle_beta   90.00
_cell.angle_gamma   90.00
#
_symmetry.space_group_name_H-M   'P 1'
#
loop_
_entity.id
_entity.type
_entity.pdbx_description
1 polymer ?
#
loop_
_entity_poly.entity_id
_entity_poly.type
_entity_poly.pdbx_seq_one_letter_code
_entity_poly.pdbx_strand_id
1 'polypeptide(L)'
;AGIIIGPFTPGFVGDVDSILELAEIGIVFLMFGVGLHFSLRDLWMVRDIALPGALIQMTLTTLWGIGLTQLWGWSLEASVILGLTISMASTVVLLRGLEDHGLLNTIHGRVAVGWLIVEDIVTVIILEGGQGSLLETGLFTLAKAGFFVVVMLLVGMRFVPWLFARIAFTKSRELFILTIAVVALGTAFAASEFFGVSLALGAFLAGVTISESTTSYQVGADALPFREVFATLWR
;
A
#
# COMPACT_ATOMS: atom_id res chain seq x y z
N ALA A 1 -12.03 15.29 13.29
CA ALA A 1 -13.04 14.87 14.29
C ALA A 1 -12.53 13.89 15.37
N GLY A 2 -11.51 13.08 15.09
CA GLY A 2 -11.07 11.97 15.96
C GLY A 2 -10.66 12.31 17.40
N ILE A 3 -10.07 13.49 17.67
CA ILE A 3 -9.69 13.89 19.04
C ILE A 3 -10.93 14.10 19.94
N ILE A 4 -12.07 14.49 19.35
CA ILE A 4 -13.31 14.81 20.08
C ILE A 4 -14.15 13.55 20.39
N ILE A 5 -13.92 12.46 19.65
CA ILE A 5 -14.63 11.17 19.79
C ILE A 5 -13.69 10.12 20.43
N GLY A 6 -12.48 10.53 20.82
CA GLY A 6 -11.47 9.66 21.38
C GLY A 6 -11.75 9.27 22.84
N PRO A 7 -11.06 8.24 23.37
CA PRO A 7 -11.21 7.80 24.76
C PRO A 7 -10.80 8.88 25.78
N PHE A 8 -10.09 9.92 25.34
CA PHE A 8 -9.64 11.05 26.16
C PHE A 8 -10.67 12.18 26.27
N THR A 9 -11.83 12.05 25.62
CA THR A 9 -12.96 13.00 25.71
C THR A 9 -14.15 12.36 26.42
N PRO A 10 -14.77 13.01 27.44
CA PRO A 10 -15.93 12.46 28.12
C PRO A 10 -17.15 12.41 27.17
N GLY A 11 -17.62 11.20 26.84
CA GLY A 11 -18.70 10.97 25.87
C GLY A 11 -18.85 9.50 25.45
N PHE A 12 -19.52 9.25 24.32
CA PHE A 12 -19.65 7.92 23.71
C PHE A 12 -18.28 7.48 23.17
N VAL A 13 -17.65 6.52 23.84
CA VAL A 13 -16.36 5.95 23.42
C VAL A 13 -16.65 4.87 22.38
N GLY A 14 -16.29 5.13 21.13
CA GLY A 14 -16.32 4.12 20.09
C GLY A 14 -15.28 3.03 20.35
N ASP A 15 -15.59 1.79 20.00
CA ASP A 15 -14.64 0.68 20.07
C ASP A 15 -13.48 0.93 19.11
N VAL A 16 -12.27 1.04 19.66
CA VAL A 16 -11.07 1.40 18.90
C VAL A 16 -10.71 0.32 17.90
N ASP A 17 -10.90 -0.95 18.26
CA ASP A 17 -10.57 -2.09 17.40
C ASP A 17 -11.48 -2.12 16.16
N SER A 18 -12.80 -1.99 16.36
CA SER A 18 -13.77 -1.88 15.26
C SER A 18 -13.50 -0.67 14.35
N ILE A 19 -13.06 0.46 14.92
CA ILE A 19 -12.71 1.66 14.14
C ILE A 19 -11.46 1.42 13.30
N LEU A 20 -10.45 0.73 13.85
CA LEU A 20 -9.22 0.37 13.13
C LEU A 20 -9.49 -0.58 11.98
N GLU A 21 -10.29 -1.64 12.18
CA GLU A 21 -10.68 -2.55 11.11
C GLU A 21 -11.44 -1.83 9.98
N LEU A 22 -12.37 -0.94 10.34
CA LEU A 22 -13.09 -0.12 9.37
C LEU A 22 -12.15 0.84 8.62
N ALA A 23 -11.15 1.37 9.31
CA ALA A 23 -10.13 2.25 8.75
C ALA A 23 -9.27 1.50 7.72
N GLU A 24 -8.88 0.25 8.00
CA GLU A 24 -8.10 -0.60 7.09
C GLU A 24 -8.87 -0.91 5.80
N ILE A 25 -10.15 -1.27 5.92
CA ILE A 25 -11.03 -1.48 4.75
C ILE A 25 -11.08 -0.22 3.88
N GLY A 26 -11.14 0.95 4.51
CA GLY A 26 -11.17 2.20 3.76
C GLY A 26 -9.88 2.54 3.06
N ILE A 27 -8.75 2.27 3.72
CA ILE A 27 -7.43 2.36 3.10
C ILE A 27 -7.34 1.45 1.88
N VAL A 28 -7.86 0.22 1.96
CA VAL A 28 -7.89 -0.72 0.81
C VAL A 28 -8.65 -0.10 -0.37
N PHE A 29 -9.86 0.40 -0.17
CA PHE A 29 -10.63 1.00 -1.26
C PHE A 29 -10.01 2.29 -1.80
N LEU A 30 -9.39 3.09 -0.93
CA LEU A 30 -8.65 4.28 -1.32
C LEU A 30 -7.47 3.93 -2.23
N MET A 31 -6.63 3.01 -1.76
CA MET A 31 -5.42 2.58 -2.44
C MET A 31 -5.73 1.85 -3.74
N PHE A 32 -6.81 1.07 -3.77
CA PHE A 32 -7.34 0.46 -4.98
C PHE A 32 -7.75 1.53 -6.02
N GLY A 33 -8.49 2.56 -5.58
CA GLY A 33 -8.87 3.67 -6.43
C GLY A 33 -7.67 4.44 -6.98
N VAL A 34 -6.65 4.68 -6.16
CA VAL A 34 -5.38 5.26 -6.59
C VAL A 34 -4.71 4.36 -7.64
N GLY A 35 -4.64 3.04 -7.39
CA GLY A 35 -4.05 2.06 -8.31
C GLY A 35 -4.68 2.06 -9.70
N LEU A 36 -6.00 2.28 -9.81
CA LEU A 36 -6.70 2.36 -11.10
C LEU A 36 -6.19 3.50 -12.00
N HIS A 37 -5.53 4.52 -11.45
CA HIS A 37 -4.98 5.64 -12.20
C HIS A 37 -3.54 5.40 -12.69
N PHE A 38 -2.87 4.34 -12.24
CA PHE A 38 -1.50 4.01 -12.62
C PHE A 38 -1.45 2.84 -13.59
N SER A 39 -0.61 2.97 -14.62
CA SER A 39 -0.23 1.84 -15.47
C SER A 39 1.05 1.17 -14.96
N LEU A 40 1.28 -0.09 -15.32
CA LEU A 40 2.54 -0.76 -14.95
C LEU A 40 3.74 -0.13 -15.66
N ARG A 41 3.50 0.36 -16.88
CA ARG A 41 4.52 1.03 -17.67
C ARG A 41 5.03 2.31 -16.99
N ASP A 42 4.12 3.06 -16.37
CA ASP A 42 4.42 4.27 -15.63
C ASP A 42 5.36 4.02 -14.44
N LEU A 43 5.14 2.92 -13.70
CA LEU A 43 6.00 2.50 -12.59
C LEU A 43 7.38 2.04 -13.10
N TRP A 44 7.41 1.31 -14.20
CA TRP A 44 8.66 0.86 -14.82
C TRP A 44 9.52 2.02 -15.34
N MET A 45 8.92 3.09 -15.84
CA MET A 45 9.64 4.26 -16.36
C MET A 45 10.42 5.02 -15.28
N VAL A 46 9.96 4.99 -14.02
CA VAL A 46 10.55 5.75 -12.91
C VAL A 46 11.49 4.92 -12.03
N ARG A 47 11.66 3.63 -12.33
CA ARG A 47 12.43 2.69 -11.49
C ARG A 47 13.87 3.16 -11.21
N ASP A 48 14.51 3.80 -12.21
CA ASP A 48 15.92 4.21 -12.12
C ASP A 48 16.10 5.40 -11.18
N ILE A 49 15.01 6.10 -10.82
CA ILE A 49 15.01 7.21 -9.86
C ILE A 49 14.45 6.72 -8.51
N ALA A 50 13.32 6.01 -8.54
CA ALA A 50 12.61 5.58 -7.35
C ALA A 50 13.39 4.55 -6.52
N LEU A 51 14.01 3.57 -7.16
CA LEU A 51 14.71 2.47 -6.48
C LEU A 51 15.98 2.92 -5.76
N PRO A 52 16.93 3.63 -6.41
CA PRO A 52 18.09 4.15 -5.67
C PRO A 52 17.68 5.27 -4.71
N GLY A 53 16.68 6.09 -5.05
CA GLY A 53 16.18 7.16 -4.20
C GLY A 53 15.69 6.64 -2.85
N ALA A 54 14.80 5.64 -2.86
CA ALA A 54 14.28 5.02 -1.65
C ALA A 54 15.39 4.41 -0.80
N LEU A 55 16.28 3.61 -1.39
CA LEU A 55 17.35 2.96 -0.64
C LEU A 55 18.34 3.97 -0.02
N ILE A 56 18.71 5.01 -0.77
CA ILE A 56 19.62 6.04 -0.29
C ILE A 56 18.95 6.83 0.84
N GLN A 57 17.72 7.28 0.65
CA GLN A 57 17.01 8.04 1.69
C GLN A 57 16.80 7.19 2.93
N MET A 58 16.39 5.93 2.80
CA MET A 58 16.17 5.07 3.96
C MET A 58 17.46 4.89 4.75
N THR A 59 18.55 4.57 4.05
CA THR A 59 19.88 4.41 4.67
C THR A 59 20.32 5.70 5.36
N LEU A 60 20.20 6.85 4.69
CA LEU A 60 20.58 8.13 5.27
C LEU A 60 19.71 8.44 6.50
N THR A 61 18.39 8.36 6.40
CA THR A 61 17.48 8.66 7.52
C THR A 61 17.75 7.74 8.72
N THR A 62 18.00 6.45 8.48
CA THR A 62 18.37 5.52 9.55
C THR A 62 19.70 5.88 10.20
N LEU A 63 20.73 6.24 9.42
CA LEU A 63 22.02 6.69 9.95
C LEU A 63 21.88 7.98 10.77
N TRP A 64 21.05 8.92 10.32
CA TRP A 64 20.72 10.13 11.07
C TRP A 64 20.01 9.80 12.39
N GLY A 65 19.04 8.88 12.38
CA GLY A 65 18.37 8.40 13.58
C GLY A 65 19.31 7.73 14.58
N ILE A 66 20.24 6.91 14.09
CA ILE A 66 21.29 6.29 14.92
C ILE A 66 22.20 7.37 15.51
N GLY A 67 22.63 8.35 14.71
CA GLY A 67 23.48 9.45 15.19
C GLY A 67 22.83 10.23 16.33
N LEU A 68 21.54 10.55 16.22
CA LEU A 68 20.79 11.28 17.25
C LEU A 68 20.62 10.45 18.54
N THR A 69 20.28 9.18 18.42
CA THR A 69 20.03 8.29 19.58
C THR A 69 21.30 7.92 20.33
N GLN A 70 22.43 7.78 19.61
CA GLN A 70 23.74 7.59 20.23
C GLN A 70 24.17 8.81 21.06
N LEU A 71 23.84 10.03 20.64
CA LEU A 71 24.08 11.24 21.43
C LEU A 71 23.25 11.26 22.73
N TRP A 72 22.11 10.58 22.76
CA TRP A 72 21.28 10.40 23.95
C TRP A 72 21.65 9.17 24.79
N GLY A 73 22.72 8.45 24.43
CA GLY A 73 23.23 7.30 25.18
C GLY A 73 22.39 6.02 25.05
N TRP A 74 21.59 5.89 23.98
CA TRP A 74 20.79 4.69 23.75
C TRP A 74 21.67 3.52 23.25
N SER A 75 21.21 2.29 23.49
CA SER A 75 21.88 1.10 22.93
C SER A 75 21.84 1.11 21.40
N LEU A 76 22.83 0.47 20.78
CA LEU A 76 22.92 0.38 19.31
C LEU A 76 21.66 -0.28 18.71
N GLU A 77 21.14 -1.32 19.37
CA GLU A 77 19.92 -2.01 18.95
C GLU A 77 18.70 -1.07 18.95
N ALA A 78 18.48 -0.31 20.03
CA ALA A 78 17.39 0.65 20.11
C ALA A 78 17.56 1.80 19.09
N SER A 79 18.80 2.19 18.82
CA SER A 79 19.16 3.22 17.85
C SER A 79 18.83 2.80 16.41
N VAL A 80 19.13 1.55 16.07
CA VAL A 80 18.82 0.97 14.75
C VAL A 80 17.30 0.85 14.57
N ILE A 81 16.59 0.31 15.58
CA ILE A 81 15.13 0.18 15.52
C ILE A 81 14.49 1.56 15.32
N LEU A 82 14.87 2.58 16.11
CA LEU A 82 14.32 3.92 15.96
C LEU A 82 14.65 4.53 14.60
N GLY A 83 15.90 4.40 14.13
CA GLY A 83 16.33 4.91 12.83
C GLY A 83 15.56 4.28 11.66
N LEU A 84 15.24 2.99 11.76
CA LEU A 84 14.40 2.30 10.79
C LEU A 84 12.95 2.78 10.86
N THR A 85 12.38 2.93 12.06
CA THR A 85 11.02 3.46 12.24
C THR A 85 10.85 4.88 11.69
N ILE A 86 11.83 5.77 11.91
CA ILE A 86 11.80 7.15 11.38
C ILE A 86 11.97 7.17 9.85
N SER A 87 12.69 6.18 9.31
CA SER A 87 12.91 6.07 7.88
C SER A 87 11.65 5.73 7.10
N MET A 88 10.69 5.02 7.72
CA MET A 88 9.49 4.51 7.06
C MET A 88 8.45 5.62 6.82
N ALA A 89 8.12 5.89 5.57
CA ALA A 89 7.07 6.80 5.16
C ALA A 89 5.69 6.13 5.20
N SER A 90 4.66 6.94 5.49
CA SER A 90 3.28 6.47 5.40
C SER A 90 2.76 6.53 3.97
N THR A 91 2.68 5.36 3.32
CA THR A 91 2.16 5.16 1.96
C THR A 91 0.79 5.79 1.75
N VAL A 92 -0.15 5.56 2.68
CA VAL A 92 -1.53 6.04 2.59
C VAL A 92 -1.58 7.56 2.60
N VAL A 93 -0.89 8.18 3.56
CA VAL A 93 -0.91 9.64 3.73
C VAL A 93 -0.26 10.33 2.54
N LEU A 94 0.87 9.81 2.05
CA LEU A 94 1.55 10.40 0.90
C LEU A 94 0.72 10.29 -0.38
N LEU A 95 0.17 9.11 -0.67
CA LEU A 95 -0.64 8.91 -1.87
C LEU A 95 -1.95 9.69 -1.82
N ARG A 96 -2.57 9.77 -0.64
CA ARG A 96 -3.77 10.59 -0.46
C ARG A 96 -3.45 12.08 -0.65
N GLY A 97 -2.34 12.56 -0.09
CA GLY A 97 -1.88 13.92 -0.30
C GLY A 97 -1.63 14.24 -1.78
N LEU A 98 -1.00 13.33 -2.51
CA LEU A 98 -0.80 13.47 -3.95
C LEU A 98 -2.12 13.45 -4.73
N GLU A 99 -3.11 12.65 -4.30
CA GLU A 99 -4.45 12.59 -4.89
C GLU A 99 -5.21 13.91 -4.70
N ASP A 100 -5.26 14.40 -3.46
CA ASP A 100 -5.99 15.61 -3.09
C ASP A 100 -5.41 16.87 -3.78
N HIS A 101 -4.12 16.85 -4.12
CA HIS A 101 -3.47 17.90 -4.92
C HIS A 101 -3.47 17.64 -6.44
N GLY A 102 -4.03 16.53 -6.92
CA GLY A 102 -4.06 16.18 -8.34
C GLY A 102 -2.67 15.88 -8.94
N LEU A 103 -1.68 15.56 -8.09
CA LEU A 103 -0.29 15.33 -8.48
C LEU A 103 0.02 13.87 -8.84
N LEU A 104 -0.91 12.93 -8.59
CA LEU A 104 -0.70 11.49 -8.83
C LEU A 104 -0.22 11.15 -10.25
N ASN A 105 -0.82 11.78 -11.26
CA ASN A 105 -0.53 11.51 -12.68
C ASN A 105 0.73 12.23 -13.20
N THR A 106 1.44 12.96 -12.35
CA THR A 106 2.68 13.65 -12.72
C THR A 106 3.89 12.71 -12.64
N ILE A 107 5.02 13.12 -13.22
CA ILE A 107 6.29 12.38 -13.07
C ILE A 107 6.66 12.26 -11.58
N HIS A 108 6.47 13.31 -10.80
CA HIS A 108 6.75 13.31 -9.36
C HIS A 108 5.84 12.35 -8.60
N GLY A 109 4.56 12.30 -8.95
CA GLY A 109 3.61 11.34 -8.38
C GLY A 109 4.02 9.89 -8.67
N ARG A 110 4.35 9.58 -9.93
CA ARG A 110 4.87 8.25 -10.31
C ARG A 110 6.13 7.87 -9.55
N VAL A 111 7.10 8.78 -9.44
CA VAL A 111 8.34 8.55 -8.67
C VAL A 111 8.01 8.27 -7.20
N ALA A 112 7.14 9.06 -6.58
CA ALA A 112 6.73 8.88 -5.19
C ALA A 112 6.04 7.51 -4.97
N VAL A 113 5.16 7.09 -5.87
CA VAL A 113 4.53 5.77 -5.79
C VAL A 113 5.56 4.65 -5.92
N GLY A 114 6.46 4.73 -6.91
CA GLY A 114 7.54 3.76 -7.08
C GLY A 114 8.45 3.69 -5.85
N TRP A 115 8.70 4.82 -5.21
CA TRP A 115 9.49 4.92 -3.99
C TRP A 115 8.82 4.18 -2.83
N LEU A 116 7.53 4.43 -2.60
CA LEU A 116 6.74 3.76 -1.56
C LEU A 116 6.69 2.24 -1.73
N ILE A 117 6.60 1.75 -2.98
CA ILE A 117 6.60 0.30 -3.26
C ILE A 117 7.93 -0.32 -2.83
N VAL A 118 9.06 0.33 -3.15
CA VAL A 118 10.40 -0.15 -2.77
C VAL A 118 10.53 -0.16 -1.24
N GLU A 119 10.08 0.91 -0.60
CA GLU A 119 10.11 1.07 0.85
C GLU A 119 9.27 0.02 1.60
N ASP A 120 8.06 -0.29 1.12
CA ASP A 120 7.21 -1.33 1.70
C ASP A 120 7.86 -2.71 1.60
N ILE A 121 8.46 -3.03 0.44
CA ILE A 121 9.20 -4.30 0.25
C ILE A 121 10.42 -4.38 1.19
N VAL A 122 11.19 -3.30 1.31
CA VAL A 122 12.35 -3.24 2.20
C VAL A 122 11.92 -3.40 3.66
N THR A 123 10.79 -2.81 4.05
CA THR A 123 10.22 -2.94 5.40
C THR A 123 9.90 -4.40 5.73
N VAL A 124 9.27 -5.15 4.81
CA VAL A 124 9.02 -6.59 5.01
C VAL A 124 10.32 -7.36 5.20
N ILE A 125 11.36 -7.06 4.41
CA ILE A 125 12.67 -7.72 4.53
C ILE A 125 13.31 -7.45 5.89
N ILE A 126 13.22 -6.21 6.37
CA ILE A 126 13.74 -5.81 7.68
C ILE A 126 13.02 -6.54 8.82
N LEU A 127 11.69 -6.59 8.77
CA LEU A 127 10.86 -7.20 9.81
C LEU A 127 11.09 -8.71 9.92
N GLU A 128 11.16 -9.41 8.79
CA GLU A 128 11.42 -10.85 8.74
C GLU A 128 12.90 -11.17 9.01
N GLY A 129 13.82 -10.31 8.55
CA GLY A 129 15.26 -10.47 8.71
C GLY A 129 15.76 -10.34 10.16
N GLY A 130 14.97 -9.72 11.04
CA GLY A 130 15.29 -9.61 12.47
C GLY A 130 15.24 -10.93 13.26
N GLN A 131 14.72 -12.01 12.67
CA GLN A 131 14.52 -13.30 13.35
C GLN A 131 15.56 -14.37 12.99
N GLY A 132 16.57 -14.08 12.15
CA GLY A 132 17.53 -15.08 11.69
C GLY A 132 18.87 -14.55 11.14
N SER A 133 19.62 -15.43 10.48
CA SER A 133 20.85 -15.08 9.76
C SER A 133 20.54 -14.19 8.57
N LEU A 134 21.03 -12.94 8.59
CA LEU A 134 20.78 -11.90 7.58
C LEU A 134 20.99 -12.37 6.13
N LEU A 135 21.91 -13.31 5.88
CA LEU A 135 22.27 -13.74 4.52
C LEU A 135 21.36 -14.83 3.95
N GLU A 136 20.95 -15.81 4.77
CA GLU A 136 20.06 -16.89 4.31
C GLU A 136 18.59 -16.47 4.39
N THR A 137 18.19 -15.82 5.49
CA THR A 137 16.81 -15.35 5.70
C THR A 137 16.50 -14.16 4.80
N GLY A 138 17.43 -13.22 4.63
CA GLY A 138 17.22 -12.03 3.80
C GLY A 138 16.99 -12.35 2.32
N LEU A 139 17.75 -13.30 1.76
CA LEU A 139 17.59 -13.71 0.35
C LEU A 139 16.27 -14.46 0.13
N PHE A 140 15.86 -15.30 1.08
CA PHE A 140 14.57 -16.00 1.01
C PHE A 140 13.39 -15.03 1.12
N THR A 141 13.44 -14.04 2.02
CA THR A 141 12.39 -13.03 2.14
C THR A 141 12.33 -12.11 0.92
N LEU A 142 13.49 -11.67 0.40
CA LEU A 142 13.54 -10.89 -0.84
C LEU A 142 12.97 -11.69 -2.02
N ALA A 143 13.30 -12.98 -2.12
CA ALA A 143 12.74 -13.86 -3.13
C ALA A 143 11.22 -14.04 -2.94
N LYS A 144 10.73 -14.17 -1.71
CA LYS A 144 9.29 -14.29 -1.39
C LYS A 144 8.53 -13.02 -1.75
N ALA A 145 9.05 -11.84 -1.40
CA ALA A 145 8.44 -10.55 -1.73
C ALA A 145 8.52 -10.23 -3.23
N GLY A 146 9.64 -10.55 -3.89
CA GLY A 146 9.76 -10.43 -5.35
C GLY A 146 8.82 -11.40 -6.08
N PHE A 147 8.74 -12.65 -5.60
CA PHE A 147 7.81 -13.65 -6.11
C PHE A 147 6.36 -13.22 -5.92
N PHE A 148 6.01 -12.60 -4.79
CA PHE A 148 4.69 -11.99 -4.58
C PHE A 148 4.35 -11.02 -5.69
N VAL A 149 5.19 -10.01 -5.90
CA VAL A 149 4.92 -8.95 -6.88
C VAL A 149 4.77 -9.57 -8.27
N VAL A 150 5.64 -10.51 -8.64
CA VAL A 150 5.55 -11.19 -9.93
C VAL A 150 4.28 -12.01 -10.05
N VAL A 151 3.93 -12.82 -9.05
CA VAL A 151 2.71 -13.64 -9.06
C VAL A 151 1.47 -12.76 -9.08
N MET A 152 1.41 -11.72 -8.24
CA MET A 152 0.28 -10.79 -8.20
C MET A 152 0.15 -10.10 -9.55
N LEU A 153 1.22 -9.57 -10.13
CA LEU A 153 1.15 -8.93 -11.44
C LEU A 153 0.74 -9.92 -12.54
N LEU A 154 1.35 -11.10 -12.62
CA LEU A 154 1.02 -12.08 -13.68
C LEU A 154 -0.40 -12.66 -13.53
N VAL A 155 -0.74 -13.11 -12.33
CA VAL A 155 -2.05 -13.70 -12.03
C VAL A 155 -3.11 -12.62 -12.05
N GLY A 156 -2.87 -11.47 -11.41
CA GLY A 156 -3.78 -10.33 -11.39
C GLY A 156 -4.07 -9.81 -12.80
N MET A 157 -3.05 -9.59 -13.63
CA MET A 157 -3.23 -9.16 -15.02
C MET A 157 -3.99 -10.16 -15.90
N ARG A 158 -4.02 -11.45 -15.54
CA ARG A 158 -4.69 -12.47 -16.36
C ARG A 158 -6.05 -12.91 -15.81
N PHE A 159 -6.15 -13.07 -14.50
CA PHE A 159 -7.32 -13.54 -13.80
C PHE A 159 -8.33 -12.42 -13.59
N VAL A 160 -7.88 -11.22 -13.17
CA VAL A 160 -8.79 -10.13 -12.82
C VAL A 160 -9.55 -9.64 -14.08
N PRO A 161 -8.90 -9.33 -15.21
CA PRO A 161 -9.64 -8.97 -16.43
C PRO A 161 -10.54 -10.10 -16.94
N TRP A 162 -10.12 -11.36 -16.78
CA TRP A 162 -10.95 -12.51 -17.16
C TRP A 162 -12.21 -12.63 -16.29
N LEU A 163 -12.09 -12.41 -14.98
CA LEU A 163 -13.19 -12.41 -14.04
C LEU A 163 -14.18 -11.29 -14.36
N PHE A 164 -13.69 -10.07 -14.57
CA PHE A 164 -14.53 -8.93 -14.96
C PHE A 164 -15.20 -9.14 -16.31
N ALA A 165 -14.49 -9.71 -17.29
CA ALA A 165 -15.09 -10.05 -18.58
C ALA A 165 -16.23 -11.07 -18.43
N ARG A 166 -16.08 -12.08 -17.55
CA ARG A 166 -17.13 -13.06 -17.27
C ARG A 166 -18.36 -12.43 -16.62
N ILE A 167 -18.16 -11.53 -15.66
CA ILE A 167 -19.25 -10.94 -14.88
C ILE A 167 -19.95 -9.81 -15.67
N ALA A 168 -19.24 -9.15 -16.58
CA ALA A 168 -19.82 -8.19 -17.51
C ALA A 168 -20.95 -8.81 -18.37
N PHE A 169 -20.89 -10.12 -18.68
CA PHE A 169 -21.96 -10.81 -19.41
C PHE A 169 -23.27 -10.93 -18.62
N THR A 170 -23.22 -10.88 -17.29
CA THR A 170 -24.40 -11.01 -16.43
C THR A 170 -25.27 -9.74 -16.43
N LYS A 171 -24.74 -8.60 -16.91
CA LYS A 171 -25.41 -7.28 -16.98
C LYS A 171 -26.00 -6.77 -15.64
N SER A 172 -25.61 -7.35 -14.51
CA SER A 172 -26.03 -6.91 -13.18
C SER A 172 -24.98 -5.97 -12.58
N ARG A 173 -25.39 -4.74 -12.29
CA ARG A 173 -24.53 -3.75 -11.64
C ARG A 173 -24.14 -4.16 -10.22
N GLU A 174 -25.04 -4.83 -9.50
CA GLU A 174 -24.81 -5.28 -8.13
C GLU A 174 -23.67 -6.30 -8.07
N LEU A 175 -23.69 -7.31 -8.95
CA LEU A 175 -22.64 -8.32 -9.05
C LEU A 175 -21.29 -7.71 -9.45
N PHE A 176 -21.32 -6.70 -10.32
CA PHE A 176 -20.11 -6.00 -10.74
C PHE A 176 -19.46 -5.27 -9.56
N ILE A 177 -20.24 -4.50 -8.80
CA ILE A 177 -19.78 -3.81 -7.58
C ILE A 177 -19.24 -4.80 -6.53
N LEU A 178 -19.96 -5.90 -6.30
CA LEU A 178 -19.53 -6.96 -5.39
C LEU A 178 -18.19 -7.56 -5.81
N THR A 179 -17.98 -7.74 -7.11
CA THR A 179 -16.72 -8.23 -7.67
C THR A 179 -15.58 -7.25 -7.41
N ILE A 180 -15.81 -5.94 -7.58
CA ILE A 180 -14.80 -4.92 -7.26
C ILE A 180 -14.38 -5.03 -5.80
N ALA A 181 -15.35 -5.09 -4.88
CA ALA A 181 -15.07 -5.22 -3.46
C ALA A 181 -14.31 -6.51 -3.12
N VAL A 182 -14.76 -7.65 -3.66
CA VAL A 182 -14.11 -8.95 -3.43
C VAL A 182 -12.71 -8.99 -4.01
N VAL A 183 -12.49 -8.40 -5.19
CA VAL A 183 -11.14 -8.32 -5.77
C VAL A 183 -10.26 -7.43 -4.92
N ALA A 184 -10.68 -6.19 -4.62
CA ALA A 184 -9.86 -5.25 -3.85
C ALA A 184 -9.49 -5.78 -2.45
N LEU A 185 -10.48 -6.27 -1.70
CA LEU A 185 -10.27 -6.82 -0.36
C LEU A 185 -9.54 -8.16 -0.41
N GLY A 186 -9.91 -9.04 -1.35
CA GLY A 186 -9.31 -10.36 -1.49
C GLY A 186 -7.83 -10.30 -1.87
N THR A 187 -7.45 -9.38 -2.78
CA THR A 187 -6.04 -9.18 -3.13
C THR A 187 -5.26 -8.52 -2.01
N ALA A 188 -5.84 -7.55 -1.31
CA ALA A 188 -5.18 -6.90 -0.17
C ALA A 188 -4.93 -7.91 0.97
N PHE A 189 -5.96 -8.66 1.35
CA PHE A 189 -5.86 -9.71 2.35
C PHE A 189 -4.83 -10.78 1.95
N ALA A 190 -4.87 -11.26 0.69
CA ALA A 190 -3.90 -12.23 0.20
C ALA A 190 -2.46 -11.68 0.21
N ALA A 191 -2.27 -10.40 -0.10
CA ALA A 191 -0.96 -9.75 -0.04
C ALA A 191 -0.39 -9.74 1.39
N SER A 192 -1.22 -9.34 2.36
CA SER A 192 -0.83 -9.28 3.76
C SER A 192 -0.58 -10.67 4.35
N GLU A 193 -1.54 -11.58 4.24
CA GLU A 193 -1.49 -12.87 4.91
C GLU A 193 -0.40 -13.80 4.33
N PHE A 194 -0.29 -13.88 2.99
CA PHE A 194 0.64 -14.84 2.37
C PHE A 194 2.06 -14.27 2.23
N PHE A 195 2.20 -12.95 2.10
CA PHE A 195 3.46 -12.32 1.72
C PHE A 195 3.97 -11.27 2.70
N GLY A 196 3.19 -10.91 3.72
CA GLY A 196 3.60 -9.95 4.77
C GLY A 196 3.66 -8.50 4.31
N VAL A 197 3.13 -8.20 3.12
CA VAL A 197 3.15 -6.87 2.50
C VAL A 197 1.96 -6.05 2.99
N SER A 198 2.05 -4.72 2.99
CA SER A 198 0.93 -3.88 3.46
C SER A 198 -0.36 -4.14 2.66
N LEU A 199 -1.51 -4.10 3.36
CA LEU A 199 -2.85 -4.16 2.75
C LEU A 199 -3.01 -3.08 1.66
N ALA A 200 -2.43 -1.90 1.91
CA ALA A 200 -2.42 -0.77 0.98
C ALA A 200 -1.73 -1.13 -0.35
N LEU A 201 -0.54 -1.73 -0.31
CA LEU A 201 0.17 -2.12 -1.53
C LEU A 201 -0.58 -3.22 -2.30
N GLY A 202 -1.13 -4.21 -1.61
CA GLY A 202 -1.93 -5.27 -2.24
C GLY A 202 -3.15 -4.71 -2.99
N ALA A 203 -3.88 -3.80 -2.35
CA ALA A 203 -5.02 -3.11 -2.94
C ALA A 203 -4.61 -2.23 -4.14
N PHE A 204 -3.52 -1.49 -3.99
CA PHE A 204 -2.95 -0.65 -5.04
C PHE A 204 -2.60 -1.47 -6.28
N LEU A 205 -1.86 -2.57 -6.11
CA LEU A 205 -1.46 -3.41 -7.22
C LEU A 205 -2.69 -4.04 -7.90
N ALA A 206 -3.73 -4.41 -7.15
CA ALA A 206 -4.98 -4.89 -7.75
C ALA A 206 -5.64 -3.83 -8.64
N GLY A 207 -5.68 -2.56 -8.19
CA GLY A 207 -6.11 -1.44 -9.02
C GLY A 207 -5.28 -1.30 -10.30
N VAL A 208 -3.95 -1.38 -10.19
CA VAL A 208 -3.04 -1.32 -11.34
C VAL A 208 -3.26 -2.47 -12.32
N THR A 209 -3.58 -3.69 -11.85
CA THR A 209 -3.86 -4.80 -12.78
C THR A 209 -5.17 -4.62 -13.55
N ILE A 210 -6.13 -3.89 -12.98
CA ILE A 210 -7.40 -3.58 -13.63
C ILE A 210 -7.25 -2.40 -14.57
N SER A 211 -6.37 -1.44 -14.28
CA SER A 211 -6.18 -0.23 -15.08
C SER A 211 -5.77 -0.53 -16.52
N GLU A 212 -5.03 -1.63 -16.73
CA GLU A 212 -4.61 -2.16 -18.04
C GLU A 212 -5.75 -2.85 -18.83
N SER A 213 -6.91 -3.10 -18.19
CA SER A 213 -8.05 -3.79 -18.82
C SER A 213 -9.02 -2.84 -19.51
N THR A 214 -9.76 -3.33 -20.51
CA THR A 214 -10.81 -2.55 -21.20
C THR A 214 -11.94 -2.10 -20.28
N THR A 215 -12.11 -2.76 -19.14
CA THR A 215 -13.18 -2.49 -18.16
C THR A 215 -12.73 -1.49 -17.09
N SER A 216 -11.49 -0.99 -17.15
CA SER A 216 -10.92 -0.02 -16.21
C SER A 216 -11.84 1.18 -15.94
N TYR A 217 -12.41 1.78 -17.00
CA TYR A 217 -13.31 2.92 -16.87
C TYR A 217 -14.57 2.61 -16.04
N GLN A 218 -15.18 1.44 -16.28
CA GLN A 218 -16.38 1.03 -15.56
C GLN A 218 -16.06 0.68 -14.10
N VAL A 219 -14.94 0.01 -13.86
CA VAL A 219 -14.47 -0.29 -12.50
C VAL A 219 -14.19 1.00 -11.73
N GLY A 220 -13.51 1.97 -12.35
CA GLY A 220 -13.26 3.28 -11.74
C GLY A 220 -14.56 4.00 -11.36
N ALA A 221 -15.53 4.06 -12.27
CA ALA A 221 -16.82 4.70 -12.02
C ALA A 221 -17.59 4.07 -10.86
N ASP A 222 -17.61 2.73 -10.76
CA ASP A 222 -18.35 2.01 -9.71
C ASP A 222 -17.55 1.85 -8.40
N ALA A 223 -16.22 2.05 -8.41
CA ALA A 223 -15.37 2.04 -7.21
C ALA A 223 -15.32 3.40 -6.48
N LEU A 224 -15.59 4.50 -7.19
CA LEU A 224 -15.59 5.87 -6.65
C LEU A 224 -16.43 6.03 -5.37
N PRO A 225 -17.68 5.52 -5.28
CA PRO A 225 -18.50 5.67 -4.07
C PRO A 225 -17.87 5.02 -2.84
N PHE A 226 -17.22 3.86 -3.00
CA PHE A 226 -16.52 3.19 -1.90
C PHE A 226 -15.35 4.03 -1.44
N ARG A 227 -14.52 4.52 -2.37
CA ARG A 227 -13.42 5.44 -2.03
C ARG A 227 -13.93 6.66 -1.27
N GLU A 228 -15.04 7.25 -1.67
CA GLU A 228 -15.56 8.49 -1.05
C GLU A 228 -16.18 8.24 0.33
N VAL A 229 -17.01 7.20 0.49
CA VAL A 229 -17.56 6.80 1.79
C VAL A 229 -16.41 6.46 2.74
N PHE A 230 -15.44 5.71 2.25
CA PHE A 230 -14.25 5.33 3.00
C PHE A 230 -13.10 6.36 2.95
N ALA A 231 -13.32 7.59 2.48
CA ALA A 231 -12.38 8.70 2.67
C ALA A 231 -12.95 9.76 3.61
N THR A 232 -14.28 9.77 3.82
CA THR A 232 -14.94 10.73 4.70
C THR A 232 -14.80 10.42 6.19
N LEU A 233 -14.71 9.16 6.63
CA LEU A 233 -14.44 8.82 8.05
C LEU A 233 -13.03 9.24 8.54
N TRP A 234 -12.14 9.69 7.64
CA TRP A 234 -10.73 10.03 7.90
C TRP A 234 -10.52 11.55 7.90
N ARG A 235 -11.58 12.35 7.68
CA ARG A 235 -11.60 13.82 7.88
C ARG A 235 -11.98 14.17 9.32
#